data_AF-A0A7W4C5L2-F1
#
_entry.id   AF-A0A7W4C5L2-F1
#
_cell.length_a   1.000
_cell.length_b   1.000
_cell.length_c   1.000
_cell.angle_alpha   90.00
_cell.angle_beta   90.00
_cell.angle_gamma   90.00
#
_symmetry.space_group_name_H-M   'P 1'
#
loop_
_entity.id
_entity.type
_entity.pdbx_description
1 polymer ?
#
loop_
_entity_poly.entity_id
_entity_poly.type
_entity_poly.pdbx_seq_one_letter_code
_entity_poly.pdbx_strand_id
1 'polypeptide(L)'
;PKSESIVTEVISEPEVAPKDAAAANENKVSENKAKVSKADVEPKVSTTTVVDAPSDQGLSLNLNRVEGDWASESFLQQVDAANNANDLQSQHNGLASVINHCYKMRKQADYCQYGAALQLTYLEVYRSLHQQNTTHKSTDEIKSPAFMQLSTLLNDVGQFDAAIKVCEQALEYQLTDGTVTGFEGRIKRIEKAKAKAS
;
A
#
# COMPACT_ATOMS: atom_id res chain seq x y z
N PRO A 1 -43.73 -48.22 -18.48
CA PRO A 1 -42.97 -48.19 -19.75
C PRO A 1 -43.59 -47.21 -20.75
N LYS A 2 -42.97 -46.04 -20.92
CA LYS A 2 -43.04 -45.23 -22.13
C LYS A 2 -41.87 -44.26 -22.10
N SER A 3 -41.03 -44.43 -23.11
CA SER A 3 -39.88 -43.64 -23.48
C SER A 3 -40.32 -42.39 -24.25
N GLU A 4 -39.56 -41.30 -24.15
CA GLU A 4 -39.43 -40.20 -25.14
C GLU A 4 -38.21 -39.36 -24.70
N SER A 5 -37.07 -39.46 -25.39
CA SER A 5 -36.61 -38.65 -26.55
C SER A 5 -36.15 -37.24 -26.11
N ILE A 6 -34.86 -37.02 -25.81
CA ILE A 6 -33.77 -36.48 -26.68
C ILE A 6 -34.18 -35.25 -27.50
N VAL A 7 -33.55 -34.08 -27.25
CA VAL A 7 -32.89 -33.25 -28.27
C VAL A 7 -31.73 -32.46 -27.65
N THR A 8 -30.57 -32.62 -28.27
CA THR A 8 -29.30 -31.89 -28.12
C THR A 8 -29.35 -30.60 -28.93
N GLU A 9 -28.86 -29.47 -28.41
CA GLU A 9 -28.61 -28.28 -29.24
C GLU A 9 -27.20 -27.73 -28.96
N VAL A 10 -26.42 -27.65 -30.03
CA VAL A 10 -25.06 -27.12 -30.15
C VAL A 10 -25.17 -25.81 -30.93
N ILE A 11 -24.70 -24.69 -30.36
CA ILE A 11 -24.44 -23.43 -31.08
C ILE A 11 -23.25 -22.78 -30.36
N SER A 12 -22.00 -22.91 -30.82
CA SER A 12 -21.33 -22.20 -31.93
C SER A 12 -21.07 -20.72 -31.65
N GLU A 13 -19.80 -20.43 -31.34
CA GLU A 13 -19.14 -19.11 -31.38
C GLU A 13 -19.00 -18.61 -32.84
N PRO A 14 -18.88 -17.29 -33.06
CA PRO A 14 -17.64 -16.83 -33.71
C PRO A 14 -17.11 -15.43 -33.27
N GLU A 15 -15.77 -15.32 -33.19
CA GLU A 15 -14.83 -14.35 -33.85
C GLU A 15 -15.45 -13.09 -34.54
N VAL A 16 -14.90 -11.86 -34.61
CA VAL A 16 -13.53 -11.27 -34.58
C VAL A 16 -13.63 -9.74 -34.30
N ALA A 17 -12.50 -9.12 -33.97
CA ALA A 17 -12.15 -7.70 -33.73
C ALA A 17 -12.35 -6.70 -34.92
N PRO A 18 -11.66 -5.54 -35.06
CA PRO A 18 -11.00 -4.57 -34.15
C PRO A 18 -11.40 -3.09 -34.43
N LYS A 19 -10.89 -2.11 -33.67
CA LYS A 19 -10.78 -0.72 -34.17
C LYS A 19 -9.56 0.02 -33.63
N ASP A 20 -8.69 0.37 -34.56
CA ASP A 20 -7.52 1.23 -34.45
C ASP A 20 -7.83 2.65 -33.97
N ALA A 21 -6.88 3.25 -33.24
CA ALA A 21 -6.47 4.64 -33.45
C ALA A 21 -5.03 4.87 -32.94
N ALA A 22 -4.17 5.19 -33.90
CA ALA A 22 -2.77 5.59 -33.84
C ALA A 22 -2.43 6.71 -32.82
N ALA A 23 -1.19 6.70 -32.32
CA ALA A 23 -0.19 7.73 -32.69
C ALA A 23 1.19 7.40 -32.07
N ALA A 24 2.17 7.23 -32.96
CA ALA A 24 3.59 7.21 -32.66
C ALA A 24 4.11 8.62 -32.37
N ASN A 25 5.14 8.75 -31.53
CA ASN A 25 6.22 9.71 -31.80
C ASN A 25 7.54 9.27 -31.14
N GLU A 26 8.50 8.94 -31.98
CA GLU A 26 9.92 8.79 -31.67
C GLU A 26 10.62 10.16 -31.78
N ASN A 27 11.51 10.49 -30.85
CA ASN A 27 12.72 11.27 -31.15
C ASN A 27 13.70 11.12 -29.97
N LYS A 28 14.78 10.35 -30.10
CA LYS A 28 16.06 10.66 -30.75
C LYS A 28 16.91 11.69 -30.00
N VAL A 29 17.85 11.14 -29.23
CA VAL A 29 19.28 11.46 -29.10
C VAL A 29 19.74 12.84 -29.59
N SER A 30 20.44 13.57 -28.73
CA SER A 30 21.63 14.30 -29.15
C SER A 30 22.70 14.31 -28.06
N GLU A 31 23.87 13.84 -28.47
CA GLU A 31 25.15 13.91 -27.79
C GLU A 31 25.58 15.35 -27.51
N ASN A 32 26.38 15.55 -26.45
CA ASN A 32 27.56 16.40 -26.56
C ASN A 32 28.68 15.99 -25.60
N LYS A 33 29.90 16.27 -26.06
CA LYS A 33 31.14 15.52 -25.89
C LYS A 33 32.22 16.39 -25.22
N ALA A 34 33.18 15.71 -24.57
CA ALA A 34 34.52 16.18 -24.13
C ALA A 34 34.56 17.07 -22.87
N LYS A 35 35.59 17.05 -21.99
CA LYS A 35 37.00 16.66 -22.17
C LYS A 35 37.67 16.36 -20.81
N VAL A 36 38.60 15.41 -20.87
CA VAL A 36 39.64 14.94 -19.93
C VAL A 36 40.36 16.03 -19.11
N SER A 37 40.73 15.70 -17.86
CA SER A 37 42.12 15.77 -17.34
C SER A 37 42.31 15.04 -16.00
N LYS A 38 43.32 14.17 -15.97
CA LYS A 38 43.87 13.43 -14.83
C LYS A 38 44.75 14.33 -13.96
N ALA A 39 44.77 14.09 -12.65
CA ALA A 39 46.00 14.14 -11.85
C ALA A 39 45.83 13.22 -10.63
N ASP A 40 46.81 12.35 -10.49
CA ASP A 40 46.99 11.28 -9.51
C ASP A 40 48.05 11.77 -8.53
N VAL A 41 47.70 11.95 -7.24
CA VAL A 41 48.66 11.98 -6.12
C VAL A 41 47.92 11.59 -4.83
N GLU A 42 48.08 10.35 -4.40
CA GLU A 42 48.12 9.94 -2.98
C GLU A 42 49.61 9.68 -2.61
N PRO A 43 50.02 9.44 -1.35
CA PRO A 43 49.24 9.34 -0.11
C PRO A 43 49.88 10.04 1.13
N LYS A 44 49.10 10.23 2.21
CA LYS A 44 49.41 9.74 3.57
C LYS A 44 48.42 10.26 4.63
N VAL A 45 47.60 9.33 5.11
CA VAL A 45 47.36 8.96 6.53
C VAL A 45 47.44 10.09 7.57
N SER A 46 46.30 10.39 8.21
CA SER A 46 46.11 10.10 9.64
C SER A 46 44.74 10.53 10.19
N THR A 47 44.16 9.62 10.97
CA THR A 47 43.28 9.85 12.13
C THR A 47 41.78 10.08 11.91
N THR A 48 41.07 8.96 11.89
CA THR A 48 39.90 8.64 12.73
C THR A 48 38.99 9.79 13.14
N THR A 49 37.87 9.92 12.44
CA THR A 49 36.57 10.10 13.12
C THR A 49 35.58 9.25 12.35
N VAL A 50 35.20 8.12 12.94
CA VAL A 50 34.08 7.32 12.47
C VAL A 50 32.87 8.24 12.56
N VAL A 51 32.45 8.78 11.43
CA VAL A 51 31.11 9.33 11.28
C VAL A 51 30.22 8.12 11.37
N ASP A 52 29.68 7.91 12.58
CA ASP A 52 28.53 7.04 12.79
C ASP A 52 27.51 7.44 11.72
N ALA A 53 27.28 6.52 10.78
CA ALA A 53 26.10 6.58 9.95
C ALA A 53 24.91 6.74 10.92
N PRO A 54 23.92 7.60 10.64
CA PRO A 54 22.70 7.55 11.42
C PRO A 54 22.20 6.12 11.24
N SER A 55 22.31 5.34 12.31
CA SER A 55 21.80 3.99 12.36
C SER A 55 20.33 4.15 12.04
N ASP A 56 19.96 3.73 10.82
CA ASP A 56 18.59 3.63 10.34
C ASP A 56 17.92 2.48 11.12
N GLN A 57 17.92 2.61 12.44
CA GLN A 57 17.22 1.73 13.35
C GLN A 57 15.77 2.06 13.11
N GLY A 58 15.15 1.28 12.21
CA GLY A 58 13.73 1.37 11.94
C GLY A 58 12.98 1.46 13.26
N LEU A 59 12.13 2.48 13.41
CA LEU A 59 11.28 2.63 14.57
C LEU A 59 10.56 1.31 14.81
N SER A 60 10.81 0.62 15.92
CA SER A 60 10.10 -0.62 16.22
C SER A 60 8.60 -0.34 16.18
N LEU A 61 7.87 -1.08 15.34
CA LEU A 61 6.42 -0.99 15.35
C LEU A 61 5.95 -1.48 16.72
N ASN A 62 5.15 -0.67 17.39
CA ASN A 62 4.51 -1.03 18.66
C ASN A 62 3.05 -1.33 18.37
N LEU A 63 2.79 -2.34 17.54
CA LEU A 63 1.41 -2.77 17.28
C LEU A 63 0.83 -3.32 18.58
N ASN A 64 -0.43 -2.99 18.85
CA ASN A 64 -1.11 -3.44 20.06
C ASN A 64 -1.05 -4.96 20.16
N ARG A 65 -0.83 -5.48 21.36
CA ARG A 65 -0.89 -6.91 21.61
C ARG A 65 -2.29 -7.41 21.27
N VAL A 66 -2.36 -8.53 20.56
CA VAL A 66 -3.64 -9.21 20.35
C VAL A 66 -4.06 -9.87 21.67
N GLU A 67 -5.20 -9.46 22.19
CA GLU A 67 -5.75 -9.96 23.45
C GLU A 67 -6.91 -10.93 23.20
N GLY A 68 -6.88 -12.10 23.83
CA GLY A 68 -7.93 -13.13 23.73
C GLY A 68 -7.72 -14.15 22.61
N ASP A 69 -8.68 -15.06 22.47
CA ASP A 69 -8.58 -16.26 21.62
C ASP A 69 -9.24 -16.10 20.23
N TRP A 70 -9.42 -14.87 19.75
CA TRP A 70 -10.06 -14.59 18.46
C TRP A 70 -9.11 -14.66 17.27
N ALA A 71 -7.80 -14.50 17.51
CA ALA A 71 -6.79 -14.48 16.47
C ALA A 71 -6.21 -15.86 16.20
N SER A 72 -6.02 -16.18 14.93
CA SER A 72 -5.27 -17.38 14.55
C SER A 72 -3.79 -17.23 14.88
N GLU A 73 -3.11 -18.34 15.17
CA GLU A 73 -1.65 -18.37 15.37
C GLU A 73 -0.91 -17.72 14.19
N SER A 74 -1.38 -17.97 12.96
CA SER A 74 -0.80 -17.36 11.75
C SER A 74 -0.91 -15.83 11.73
N PHE A 75 -2.00 -15.26 12.27
CA PHE A 75 -2.16 -13.82 12.37
C PHE A 75 -1.23 -13.24 13.45
N LEU A 76 -1.09 -13.92 14.59
CA LEU A 76 -0.16 -13.53 15.65
C LEU A 76 1.28 -13.50 15.13
N GLN A 77 1.71 -14.55 14.43
CA GLN A 77 3.04 -14.60 13.79
C GLN A 77 3.25 -13.44 12.80
N GLN A 78 2.19 -13.02 12.10
CA GLN A 78 2.26 -11.91 11.16
C GLN A 78 2.39 -10.54 11.85
N VAL A 79 1.69 -10.35 12.97
CA VAL A 79 1.83 -9.16 13.82
C VAL A 79 3.23 -9.10 14.43
N ASP A 80 3.73 -10.23 14.95
CA ASP A 80 5.08 -10.32 15.50
C ASP A 80 6.15 -10.05 14.44
N ALA A 81 5.99 -10.59 13.22
CA ALA A 81 6.91 -10.31 12.13
C ALA A 81 6.93 -8.82 11.74
N ALA A 82 5.79 -8.14 11.76
CA ALA A 82 5.73 -6.70 11.52
C ALA A 82 6.43 -5.91 12.64
N ASN A 83 6.21 -6.27 13.91
CA ASN A 83 6.87 -5.63 15.07
C ASN A 83 8.39 -5.80 15.07
N ASN A 84 8.88 -6.96 14.61
CA ASN A 84 10.31 -7.29 14.59
C ASN A 84 11.03 -6.86 13.30
N ALA A 85 10.34 -6.23 12.34
CA ALA A 85 10.96 -5.72 11.12
C ALA A 85 11.96 -4.59 11.45
N ASN A 86 13.17 -4.70 10.90
CA ASN A 86 14.32 -3.84 11.25
C ASN A 86 14.58 -2.70 10.26
N ASP A 87 13.89 -2.68 9.12
CA ASP A 87 13.95 -1.61 8.14
C ASP A 87 12.55 -1.10 7.79
N LEU A 88 12.48 0.15 7.33
CA LEU A 88 11.22 0.87 7.10
C LEU A 88 10.36 0.24 5.99
N GLN A 89 10.98 -0.33 4.96
CA GLN A 89 10.28 -1.01 3.88
C GLN A 89 9.64 -2.31 4.37
N SER A 90 10.37 -3.11 5.15
CA SER A 90 9.85 -4.32 5.79
C SER A 90 8.74 -4.01 6.80
N GLN A 91 8.87 -2.92 7.57
CA GLN A 91 7.83 -2.44 8.48
C GLN A 91 6.55 -2.07 7.72
N HIS A 92 6.68 -1.30 6.64
CA HIS A 92 5.55 -0.97 5.77
C HIS A 92 4.88 -2.23 5.21
N ASN A 93 5.67 -3.17 4.67
CA ASN A 93 5.16 -4.38 4.06
C ASN A 93 4.46 -5.30 5.08
N GLY A 94 5.07 -5.47 6.26
CA GLY A 94 4.51 -6.24 7.37
C GLY A 94 3.18 -5.64 7.84
N LEU A 95 3.15 -4.34 8.10
CA LEU A 95 1.95 -3.65 8.56
C LEU A 95 0.84 -3.64 7.51
N ALA A 96 1.16 -3.41 6.23
CA ALA A 96 0.20 -3.51 5.13
C ALA A 96 -0.38 -4.93 5.02
N SER A 97 0.44 -5.96 5.26
CA SER A 97 -0.03 -7.34 5.30
C SER A 97 -1.02 -7.56 6.45
N VAL A 98 -0.72 -7.04 7.66
CA VAL A 98 -1.60 -7.17 8.85
C VAL A 98 -2.94 -6.49 8.58
N ILE A 99 -2.94 -5.26 8.06
CA ILE A 99 -4.14 -4.52 7.66
C ILE A 99 -4.95 -5.30 6.62
N ASN A 100 -4.29 -5.88 5.61
CA ASN A 100 -4.94 -6.69 4.59
C ASN A 100 -5.62 -7.94 5.19
N HIS A 101 -4.99 -8.58 6.19
CA HIS A 101 -5.61 -9.70 6.91
C HIS A 101 -6.87 -9.24 7.65
N CYS A 102 -6.77 -8.17 8.45
CA CYS A 102 -7.92 -7.59 9.15
C CYS A 102 -9.04 -7.19 8.19
N TYR A 103 -8.70 -6.60 7.05
CA TYR A 103 -9.65 -6.23 6.00
C TYR A 103 -10.39 -7.45 5.42
N LYS A 104 -9.70 -8.56 5.16
CA LYS A 104 -10.35 -9.80 4.70
C LYS A 104 -11.30 -10.37 5.76
N MET A 105 -10.94 -10.19 7.03
CA MET A 105 -11.69 -10.69 8.19
C MET A 105 -12.65 -9.65 8.79
N ARG A 106 -12.87 -8.50 8.14
CA ARG A 106 -13.64 -7.34 8.65
C ARG A 106 -15.07 -7.61 9.12
N LYS A 107 -15.64 -8.77 8.76
CA LYS A 107 -16.96 -9.21 9.27
C LYS A 107 -16.90 -9.73 10.71
N GLN A 108 -15.71 -10.04 11.22
CA GLN A 108 -15.45 -10.39 12.61
C GLN A 108 -15.06 -9.13 13.36
N ALA A 109 -15.77 -8.82 14.44
CA ALA A 109 -15.65 -7.55 15.14
C ALA A 109 -14.22 -7.28 15.64
N ASP A 110 -13.57 -8.28 16.22
CA ASP A 110 -12.22 -8.13 16.77
C ASP A 110 -11.18 -7.79 15.69
N TYR A 111 -11.19 -8.51 14.56
CA TYR A 111 -10.31 -8.19 13.42
C TYR A 111 -10.59 -6.79 12.86
N CYS A 112 -11.86 -6.40 12.79
CA CYS A 112 -12.27 -5.09 12.26
C CYS A 112 -11.76 -3.96 13.17
N GLN A 113 -11.99 -4.08 14.48
CA GLN A 113 -11.53 -3.12 15.49
C GLN A 113 -10.01 -3.05 15.56
N TYR A 114 -9.34 -4.21 15.62
CA TYR A 114 -7.89 -4.27 15.64
C TYR A 114 -7.29 -3.59 14.41
N GLY A 115 -7.77 -3.93 13.21
CA GLY A 115 -7.28 -3.35 11.96
C GLY A 115 -7.52 -1.83 11.88
N ALA A 116 -8.68 -1.35 12.34
CA ALA A 116 -8.97 0.08 12.39
C ALA A 116 -8.00 0.83 13.32
N ALA A 117 -7.62 0.23 14.45
CA ALA A 117 -6.68 0.82 15.40
C ALA A 117 -5.25 1.01 14.86
N LEU A 118 -4.90 0.34 13.74
CA LEU A 118 -3.57 0.44 13.12
C LEU A 118 -3.35 1.72 12.32
N GLN A 119 -4.38 2.56 12.16
CA GLN A 119 -4.35 3.73 11.29
C GLN A 119 -3.13 4.63 11.54
N LEU A 120 -2.94 5.11 12.77
CA LEU A 120 -1.91 6.11 13.05
C LEU A 120 -0.50 5.54 12.81
N THR A 121 -0.27 4.29 13.22
CA THR A 121 1.00 3.60 12.97
C THR A 121 1.26 3.48 11.47
N TYR A 122 0.25 3.11 10.68
CA TYR A 122 0.44 2.97 9.24
C TYR A 122 0.73 4.29 8.54
N LEU A 123 -0.01 5.35 8.89
CA LEU A 123 0.21 6.68 8.31
C LEU A 123 1.62 7.19 8.60
N GLU A 124 2.13 6.96 9.81
CA GLU A 124 3.48 7.39 10.21
C GLU A 124 4.59 6.62 9.48
N VAL A 125 4.44 5.30 9.35
CA VAL A 125 5.38 4.45 8.60
C VAL A 125 5.39 4.85 7.13
N TYR A 126 4.21 5.02 6.52
CA TYR A 126 4.11 5.44 5.12
C TYR A 126 4.73 6.82 4.89
N ARG A 127 4.44 7.79 5.77
CA ARG A 127 5.01 9.14 5.72
C ARG A 127 6.54 9.09 5.73
N SER A 128 7.11 8.30 6.65
CA SER A 128 8.56 8.13 6.77
C SER A 128 9.15 7.48 5.51
N LEU A 129 8.50 6.43 4.98
CA LEU A 129 8.97 5.74 3.77
C LEU A 129 8.93 6.65 2.55
N HIS A 130 7.86 7.43 2.41
CA HIS A 130 7.72 8.42 1.35
C HIS A 130 8.82 9.50 1.42
N GLN A 131 9.15 9.98 2.63
CA GLN A 131 10.24 10.93 2.84
C GLN A 131 11.62 10.33 2.49
N GLN A 132 11.86 9.08 2.86
CA GLN A 132 13.08 8.34 2.50
C GLN A 132 13.19 8.23 0.97
N ASN A 133 12.15 7.75 0.28
CA ASN A 133 12.16 7.64 -1.19
C ASN A 133 12.39 8.98 -1.89
N THR A 134 11.76 10.05 -1.39
CA THR A 134 11.95 11.40 -1.92
C THR A 134 13.40 11.87 -1.74
N THR A 135 14.00 11.63 -0.57
CA THR A 135 15.38 12.01 -0.26
C THR A 135 16.39 11.25 -1.13
N HIS A 136 16.16 9.96 -1.34
CA HIS A 136 17.01 9.11 -2.18
C HIS A 136 16.73 9.26 -3.68
N LYS A 137 15.80 10.14 -4.08
CA LYS A 137 15.34 10.30 -5.47
C LYS A 137 14.90 8.99 -6.12
N SER A 138 14.36 8.08 -5.32
CA SER A 138 13.71 6.88 -5.86
C SER A 138 12.44 7.30 -6.59
N THR A 139 12.25 6.75 -7.78
CA THR A 139 11.02 6.93 -8.56
C THR A 139 10.01 5.81 -8.29
N ASP A 140 10.30 4.92 -7.35
CA ASP A 140 9.45 3.78 -7.06
C ASP A 140 8.19 4.25 -6.35
N GLU A 141 7.05 4.00 -6.99
CA GLU A 141 5.73 4.22 -6.42
C GLU A 141 5.52 3.25 -5.24
N ILE A 142 5.26 3.80 -4.05
CA ILE A 142 4.90 3.00 -2.88
C ILE A 142 3.45 2.53 -3.04
N LYS A 143 3.27 1.44 -3.78
CA LYS A 143 1.95 0.85 -3.96
C LYS A 143 1.49 0.21 -2.66
N SER A 144 0.38 0.71 -2.13
CA SER A 144 -0.24 0.07 -0.97
C SER A 144 -1.77 0.19 -1.00
N PRO A 145 -2.50 -0.94 -1.05
CA PRO A 145 -3.94 -0.93 -0.89
C PRO A 145 -4.36 -0.58 0.55
N ALA A 146 -3.42 -0.43 1.49
CA ALA A 146 -3.71 -0.27 2.91
C ALA A 146 -4.50 1.01 3.23
N PHE A 147 -4.31 2.12 2.52
CA PHE A 147 -5.15 3.32 2.68
C PHE A 147 -6.64 3.03 2.40
N MET A 148 -6.91 2.31 1.32
CA MET A 148 -8.26 1.90 0.94
C MET A 148 -8.85 0.88 1.94
N GLN A 149 -8.02 -0.03 2.43
CA GLN A 149 -8.42 -1.03 3.43
C GLN A 149 -8.72 -0.40 4.79
N LEU A 150 -7.84 0.48 5.27
CA LEU A 150 -8.02 1.24 6.52
C LEU A 150 -9.26 2.10 6.49
N SER A 151 -9.48 2.88 5.43
CA SER A 151 -10.70 3.69 5.30
C SER A 151 -11.97 2.84 5.35
N THR A 152 -11.92 1.61 4.81
CA THR A 152 -13.05 0.67 4.92
C THR A 152 -13.24 0.16 6.35
N LEU A 153 -12.15 -0.27 7.01
CA LEU A 153 -12.19 -0.75 8.40
C LEU A 153 -12.69 0.33 9.37
N LEU A 154 -12.17 1.55 9.26
CA LEU A 154 -12.57 2.70 10.06
C LEU A 154 -14.05 3.05 9.86
N ASN A 155 -14.53 3.00 8.60
CA ASN A 155 -15.95 3.20 8.31
C ASN A 155 -16.82 2.10 8.93
N ASP A 156 -16.41 0.84 8.87
CA ASP A 156 -17.16 -0.28 9.44
C ASP A 156 -17.28 -0.20 10.98
N VAL A 157 -16.27 0.37 11.67
CA VAL A 157 -16.33 0.63 13.12
C VAL A 157 -16.93 2.01 13.48
N GLY A 158 -17.51 2.72 12.51
CA GLY A 158 -18.16 4.01 12.74
C GLY A 158 -17.21 5.19 12.98
N GLN A 159 -15.90 5.02 12.80
CA GLN A 159 -14.90 6.08 12.90
C GLN A 159 -14.82 6.87 11.58
N PHE A 160 -15.92 7.50 11.19
CA PHE A 160 -16.07 8.14 9.87
C PHE A 160 -15.07 9.25 9.61
N ASP A 161 -14.81 10.13 10.59
CA ASP A 161 -13.86 11.23 10.44
C ASP A 161 -12.43 10.74 10.24
N ALA A 162 -12.06 9.67 10.93
CA ALA A 162 -10.77 9.04 10.78
C ALA A 162 -10.65 8.36 9.40
N ALA A 163 -11.71 7.71 8.93
CA ALA A 163 -11.78 7.10 7.60
C ALA A 163 -11.62 8.15 6.47
N ILE A 164 -12.24 9.32 6.61
CA ILE A 164 -12.11 10.44 5.66
C ILE A 164 -10.66 10.93 5.62
N LYS A 165 -10.05 11.18 6.79
CA LYS A 165 -8.65 11.63 6.87
C LYS A 165 -7.66 10.67 6.20
N VAL A 166 -7.86 9.36 6.31
CA VAL A 166 -7.03 8.38 5.59
C VAL A 166 -7.16 8.56 4.08
N CYS A 167 -8.37 8.78 3.58
CA CYS A 167 -8.58 9.02 2.14
C CYS A 167 -7.95 10.34 1.69
N GLU A 168 -8.07 11.40 2.47
CA GLU A 168 -7.45 12.71 2.19
C GLU A 168 -5.93 12.60 2.15
N GLN A 169 -5.33 11.91 3.11
CA GLN A 169 -3.88 11.68 3.14
C GLN A 169 -3.41 10.87 1.91
N ALA A 170 -4.21 9.90 1.46
CA ALA A 170 -3.89 9.14 0.26
C ALA A 170 -3.88 10.03 -1.00
N LEU A 171 -4.78 11.01 -1.08
CA LEU A 171 -4.82 12.00 -2.16
C LEU A 171 -3.61 12.94 -2.12
N GLU A 172 -3.13 13.34 -0.94
CA GLU A 172 -1.89 14.13 -0.81
C GLU A 172 -0.67 13.39 -1.40
N TYR A 173 -0.65 12.07 -1.27
CA TYR A 173 0.36 11.20 -1.87
C TYR A 173 0.05 10.80 -3.32
N GLN A 174 -1.00 11.36 -3.93
CA GLN A 174 -1.44 11.08 -5.30
C GLN A 174 -1.74 9.59 -5.56
N LEU A 175 -2.22 8.89 -4.52
CA LEU A 175 -2.60 7.48 -4.61
C LEU A 175 -4.00 7.29 -5.19
N THR A 176 -4.23 6.13 -5.79
CA THR A 176 -5.56 5.67 -6.23
C THR A 176 -6.07 4.51 -5.36
N ASP A 177 -7.37 4.46 -5.13
CA ASP A 177 -8.02 3.37 -4.36
C ASP A 177 -8.38 2.15 -5.24
N GLY A 178 -8.01 2.19 -6.52
CA GLY A 178 -8.29 1.13 -7.50
C GLY A 178 -9.72 1.16 -8.07
N THR A 179 -10.55 2.13 -7.70
CA THR A 179 -11.89 2.32 -8.26
C THR A 179 -11.91 3.45 -9.30
N VAL A 180 -12.94 3.45 -10.16
CA VAL A 180 -13.15 4.50 -11.19
C VAL A 180 -13.20 5.90 -10.57
N THR A 181 -13.75 6.04 -9.36
CA THR A 181 -13.95 7.33 -8.69
C THR A 181 -12.84 7.70 -7.71
N GLY A 182 -11.84 6.83 -7.51
CA GLY A 182 -10.77 7.06 -6.55
C GLY A 182 -11.23 7.25 -5.10
N PHE A 183 -10.32 7.84 -4.31
CA PHE A 183 -10.56 8.19 -2.91
C PHE A 183 -11.63 9.29 -2.76
N GLU A 184 -11.81 10.17 -3.75
CA GLU A 184 -12.84 11.21 -3.74
C GLU A 184 -14.25 10.61 -3.71
N GLY A 185 -14.48 9.57 -4.53
CA GLY A 185 -15.75 8.84 -4.50
C GLY A 185 -15.95 8.10 -3.17
N ARG A 186 -14.87 7.63 -2.54
CA ARG A 186 -14.91 6.97 -1.24
C ARG A 186 -15.27 7.93 -0.11
N ILE A 187 -14.66 9.11 -0.06
CA ILE A 187 -14.98 10.17 0.90
C ILE A 187 -16.47 10.47 0.88
N LYS A 188 -17.06 10.71 -0.31
CA LYS A 188 -18.51 10.96 -0.46
C LYS A 188 -19.39 9.84 0.10
N ARG A 189 -18.96 8.57 -0.07
CA ARG A 189 -19.71 7.42 0.49
C ARG A 189 -19.61 7.37 2.01
N ILE A 190 -18.44 7.67 2.57
CA ILE A 190 -18.23 7.72 4.03
C ILE A 190 -19.01 8.88 4.65
N GLU A 191 -19.00 10.07 4.05
CA GLU A 191 -19.81 11.22 4.51
C GLU A 191 -21.31 10.88 4.53
N LYS A 192 -21.80 10.20 3.50
CA LYS A 192 -23.19 9.72 3.45
C LYS A 192 -23.48 8.69 4.54
N ALA A 193 -22.52 7.82 4.89
CA ALA A 193 -22.66 6.88 5.99
C ALA A 193 -22.70 7.61 7.34
N LYS A 194 -21.80 8.57 7.55
CA LYS A 194 -21.77 9.45 8.74
C LYS A 194 -23.10 10.16 8.96
N ALA A 195 -23.64 10.78 7.91
CA ALA A 195 -24.91 11.51 7.97
C ALA A 195 -26.12 10.61 8.29
N LYS A 196 -26.05 9.31 7.97
CA LYS A 196 -27.10 8.33 8.31
C LYS A 196 -26.99 7.78 9.73
N ALA A 197 -25.81 7.86 10.33
CA ALA A 197 -25.53 7.37 11.67
C ALA A 197 -25.68 8.47 12.75
N SER A 198 -25.89 9.73 12.32
CA SER A 198 -26.21 10.88 13.17
C SER A 198 -27.71 11.00 13.38
#